data_AF-A0A524PZN7-F1
#
_entry.id   AF-A0A524PZN7-F1
#
_cell.length_a   1.000
_cell.length_b   1.000
_cell.length_c   1.000
_cell.angle_alpha   90.00
_cell.angle_beta   90.00
_cell.angle_gamma   90.00
#
_symmetry.space_group_name_H-M   'P 1'
#
loop_
_entity.id
_entity.type
_entity.pdbx_description
1 polymer ?
#
loop_
_entity_poly.entity_id
_entity_poly.type
_entity_poly.pdbx_seq_one_letter_code
_entity_poly.pdbx_strand_id
1 'polypeptide(L)'
;MSGEIRVLVVDDSSLVRKIITDILQSDPQIKVVGTADNGEAAVRLNDELEPDVITMDIEMPVLDGLSALRRIIATNPKPVIMMSVFTQHGAEETFRDLEYGAVDFIPKPSSMLSISVSEIGELLRSKVRSVYRSHGGEALFPAGKHGAVLHKIRERVFKAGDVSSRIVGIGTSTGGPAALIQLFTSLPMHFPSSILVVQH
;
A
#
# COMPACT_ATOMS: atom_id res chain seq x y z
N MET A 1 21.47 -0.74 -13.17
CA MET A 1 22.18 -1.25 -11.98
C MET A 1 21.11 -1.48 -10.93
N SER A 2 20.80 -2.73 -10.58
CA SER A 2 19.74 -3.05 -9.63
C SER A 2 20.28 -2.79 -8.23
N GLY A 3 20.00 -1.61 -7.66
CA GLY A 3 20.34 -1.30 -6.27
C GLY A 3 19.66 -2.27 -5.30
N GLU A 4 20.27 -2.43 -4.13
CA GLU A 4 19.69 -3.12 -2.97
C GLU A 4 18.48 -2.32 -2.45
N ILE A 5 17.32 -2.97 -2.29
CA ILE A 5 16.07 -2.35 -1.84
C ILE A 5 16.18 -2.09 -0.33
N ARG A 6 16.16 -0.83 0.07
CA ARG A 6 16.32 -0.40 1.46
C ARG A 6 14.96 -0.33 2.15
N VAL A 7 14.77 -1.12 3.19
CA VAL A 7 13.47 -1.23 3.89
C VAL A 7 13.58 -0.77 5.35
N LEU A 8 12.62 0.02 5.80
CA LEU A 8 12.42 0.35 7.22
C LEU A 8 11.26 -0.51 7.75
N VAL A 9 11.49 -1.23 8.85
CA VAL A 9 10.48 -2.09 9.49
C VAL A 9 9.93 -1.44 10.74
N VAL A 10 8.61 -1.27 10.84
CA VAL A 10 7.95 -0.59 11.95
C VAL A 10 6.84 -1.45 12.52
N ASP A 11 6.98 -1.82 13.79
CA ASP A 11 6.00 -2.61 14.55
C ASP A 11 6.33 -2.45 16.05
N ASP A 12 5.35 -2.38 16.95
CA ASP A 12 5.63 -2.20 18.39
C ASP A 12 6.19 -3.47 19.04
N SER A 13 5.89 -4.65 18.49
CA SER A 13 6.36 -5.94 18.97
C SER A 13 7.77 -6.26 18.48
N SER A 14 8.70 -6.37 19.43
CA SER A 14 10.10 -6.74 19.14
C SER A 14 10.23 -8.10 18.45
N LEU A 15 9.35 -9.06 18.79
CA LEU A 15 9.29 -10.37 18.15
C LEU A 15 8.84 -10.25 16.69
N VAL A 16 7.79 -9.49 16.42
CA VAL A 16 7.26 -9.31 15.05
C VAL A 16 8.28 -8.56 14.19
N ARG A 17 8.90 -7.49 14.71
CA ARG A 17 10.01 -6.81 14.02
C ARG A 17 11.12 -7.78 13.63
N LYS A 18 11.51 -8.68 14.54
CA LYS A 18 12.56 -9.67 14.27
C LYS A 18 12.14 -10.65 13.17
N ILE A 19 10.92 -11.18 13.24
CA ILE A 19 10.38 -12.11 12.23
C ILE A 19 10.33 -11.44 10.85
N ILE A 20 9.76 -10.23 10.76
CA ILE A 20 9.67 -9.47 9.50
C ILE A 20 11.07 -9.18 8.94
N THR A 21 11.99 -8.77 9.81
CA THR A 21 13.38 -8.49 9.42
C THR A 21 14.05 -9.74 8.84
N ASP A 22 13.92 -10.89 9.49
CA ASP A 22 14.51 -12.14 9.03
C ASP A 22 13.88 -12.62 7.70
N ILE A 23 12.56 -12.45 7.55
CA ILE A 23 11.84 -12.74 6.31
C ILE A 23 12.35 -11.88 5.15
N LEU A 24 12.50 -10.57 5.36
CA LEU A 24 12.94 -9.63 4.33
C LEU A 24 14.41 -9.86 3.97
N GLN A 25 15.28 -10.00 4.97
CA GLN A 25 16.72 -10.23 4.77
C GLN A 25 17.06 -11.60 4.19
N SER A 26 16.12 -12.54 4.13
CA SER A 26 16.31 -13.80 3.38
C SER A 26 16.36 -13.57 1.85
N ASP A 27 15.90 -12.42 1.37
CA ASP A 27 16.09 -11.99 -0.02
C ASP A 27 17.40 -11.19 -0.17
N PRO A 28 18.35 -11.63 -1.01
CA PRO A 28 19.60 -10.90 -1.20
C PRO A 28 19.41 -9.53 -1.88
N GLN A 29 18.23 -9.23 -2.43
CA GLN A 29 17.93 -7.92 -3.01
C GLN A 29 17.39 -6.93 -1.98
N ILE A 30 17.06 -7.36 -0.76
CA ILE A 30 16.39 -6.53 0.25
C ILE A 30 17.31 -6.36 1.46
N LYS A 31 17.49 -5.12 1.90
CA LYS A 31 18.20 -4.79 3.12
C LYS A 31 17.33 -3.99 4.05
N VAL A 32 17.17 -4.49 5.28
CA VAL A 32 16.56 -3.74 6.36
C VAL A 32 17.58 -2.72 6.87
N VAL A 33 17.31 -1.43 6.65
CA VAL A 33 18.22 -0.33 7.00
C VAL A 33 17.97 0.21 8.40
N GLY A 34 16.82 -0.11 8.99
CA GLY A 34 16.48 0.27 10.35
C GLY A 34 15.17 -0.38 10.79
N THR A 35 14.92 -0.29 12.10
CA THR A 35 13.65 -0.72 12.70
C THR A 35 13.13 0.31 13.68
N ALA A 36 11.83 0.53 13.75
CA ALA A 36 11.18 1.43 14.70
C ALA A 36 10.08 0.71 15.50
N ASP A 37 9.87 1.12 16.74
CA ASP A 37 8.88 0.54 17.66
C ASP A 37 7.63 1.40 17.86
N ASN A 38 7.54 2.54 17.18
CA ASN A 38 6.39 3.43 17.19
C ASN A 38 6.42 4.40 15.99
N GLY A 39 5.31 5.10 15.76
CA GLY A 39 5.17 6.02 14.63
C GLY A 39 6.10 7.25 14.66
N GLU A 40 6.41 7.83 15.83
CA GLU A 40 7.34 8.99 15.91
C GLU A 40 8.76 8.57 15.51
N ALA A 41 9.21 7.42 16.01
CA ALA A 41 10.49 6.84 15.61
C ALA A 41 10.52 6.52 14.12
N ALA A 42 9.40 6.05 13.56
CA ALA A 42 9.30 5.77 12.12
C ALA A 42 9.42 7.04 11.26
N VAL A 43 8.74 8.12 11.63
CA VAL A 43 8.85 9.42 10.92
C VAL A 43 10.29 9.93 10.96
N ARG A 44 10.94 9.91 12.13
CA ARG A 44 12.34 10.35 12.26
C ARG A 44 13.29 9.49 11.42
N LEU A 45 13.17 8.17 11.52
CA LEU A 45 14.04 7.23 10.80
C LEU A 45 13.80 7.25 9.28
N ASN A 46 12.60 7.61 8.84
CA ASN A 46 12.32 7.86 7.43
C ASN A 46 13.21 8.97 6.87
N ASP A 47 13.37 10.07 7.61
CA ASP A 47 14.22 11.20 7.21
C ASP A 47 15.71 10.90 7.33
N GLU A 48 16.11 10.20 8.40
CA GLU A 48 17.52 9.88 8.65
C GLU A 48 18.07 8.79 7.72
N LEU A 49 17.26 7.77 7.43
CA LEU A 49 17.71 6.60 6.68
C LEU A 49 17.30 6.66 5.21
N GLU A 50 16.33 7.48 4.83
CA GLU A 50 15.78 7.55 3.48
C GLU A 50 15.51 6.15 2.87
N PRO A 51 14.66 5.32 3.50
CA PRO A 51 14.36 3.99 2.96
C PRO A 51 13.67 4.10 1.59
N ASP A 52 13.74 3.02 0.82
CA ASP A 52 13.00 2.90 -0.44
C ASP A 52 11.55 2.46 -0.19
N VAL A 53 11.32 1.63 0.83
CA VAL A 53 10.00 1.12 1.23
C VAL A 53 9.90 1.04 2.74
N ILE A 54 8.72 1.28 3.29
CA ILE A 54 8.43 1.14 4.73
C ILE A 54 7.37 0.05 4.92
N THR A 55 7.59 -0.87 5.84
CA THR A 55 6.52 -1.75 6.36
C THR A 55 6.05 -1.20 7.69
N MET A 56 4.75 -0.98 7.86
CA MET A 56 4.20 -0.22 9.00
C MET A 56 3.03 -0.94 9.65
N ASP A 57 3.13 -1.20 10.94
CA ASP A 57 1.98 -1.60 11.75
C ASP A 57 0.98 -0.46 11.96
N ILE A 58 -0.30 -0.79 12.10
CA ILE A 58 -1.36 0.19 12.41
C ILE A 58 -1.35 0.53 13.90
N GLU A 59 -1.39 -0.48 14.76
CA GLU A 59 -1.63 -0.32 16.19
C GLU A 59 -0.31 -0.21 16.96
N MET A 60 0.10 1.02 17.29
CA MET A 60 1.34 1.27 18.02
C MET A 60 1.15 2.36 19.08
N PRO A 61 1.95 2.33 20.17
CA PRO A 61 1.94 3.40 21.18
C PRO A 61 2.54 4.70 20.63
N VAL A 62 2.35 5.80 21.36
CA VAL A 62 2.89 7.15 21.07
C VAL A 62 2.28 7.81 19.83
N LEU A 63 2.48 7.21 18.66
CA LEU A 63 1.89 7.61 17.39
C LEU A 63 1.54 6.34 16.61
N ASP A 64 0.27 6.20 16.26
CA ASP A 64 -0.22 5.06 15.47
C ASP A 64 0.30 5.10 14.03
N GLY A 65 0.21 3.96 13.34
CA GLY A 65 0.72 3.81 11.97
C GLY A 65 0.07 4.74 10.96
N LEU A 66 -1.21 5.10 11.15
CA LEU A 66 -1.95 5.96 10.22
C LEU A 66 -1.53 7.41 10.38
N SER A 67 -1.42 7.86 11.63
CA SER A 67 -0.88 9.17 11.95
C SER A 67 0.57 9.31 11.48
N ALA A 68 1.39 8.25 11.60
CA ALA A 68 2.75 8.21 11.07
C ALA A 68 2.78 8.29 9.54
N LEU A 69 1.96 7.49 8.85
CA LEU A 69 1.80 7.51 7.38
C LEU A 69 1.48 8.92 6.87
N ARG A 70 0.50 9.59 7.49
CA ARG A 70 0.13 10.97 7.12
C ARG A 70 1.29 11.93 7.26
N ARG A 71 2.09 11.81 8.32
CA ARG A 71 3.27 12.66 8.50
C ARG A 71 4.37 12.36 7.49
N ILE A 72 4.67 11.09 7.24
CA ILE A 72 5.65 10.67 6.23
C ILE A 72 5.28 11.24 4.86
N ILE A 73 4.02 11.12 4.46
CA ILE A 73 3.55 11.62 3.16
C ILE A 73 3.61 13.16 3.09
N ALA A 74 3.33 13.85 4.19
CA ALA A 74 3.38 15.31 4.24
C ALA A 74 4.80 15.90 4.26
N THR A 75 5.80 15.12 4.68
CA THR A 75 7.18 15.61 4.93
C THR A 75 8.17 15.06 3.91
N ASN A 76 8.40 13.75 3.92
CA ASN A 76 9.32 13.04 3.03
C ASN A 76 8.67 11.73 2.56
N PRO A 77 7.83 11.79 1.52
CA PRO A 77 6.96 10.69 1.14
C PRO A 77 7.76 9.46 0.69
N LYS A 78 7.55 8.33 1.36
CA LYS A 78 8.04 7.00 1.00
C LYS A 78 6.90 6.00 0.96
N PRO A 79 6.99 4.98 0.09
CA PRO A 79 5.89 4.05 -0.05
C PRO A 79 5.78 3.18 1.19
N VAL A 80 4.56 3.12 1.73
CA VAL A 80 4.27 2.38 2.95
C VAL A 80 3.36 1.19 2.63
N ILE A 81 3.81 0.02 3.05
CA ILE A 81 3.03 -1.22 3.08
C ILE A 81 2.52 -1.40 4.50
N MET A 82 1.20 -1.31 4.68
CA MET A 82 0.58 -1.48 5.99
C MET A 82 0.51 -2.95 6.36
N MET A 83 0.77 -3.26 7.63
CA MET A 83 0.71 -4.60 8.18
C MET A 83 -0.33 -4.65 9.30
N SER A 84 -1.31 -5.54 9.20
CA SER A 84 -2.39 -5.65 10.19
C SER A 84 -2.71 -7.10 10.54
N VAL A 85 -3.20 -7.32 11.77
CA VAL A 85 -3.86 -8.57 12.14
C VAL A 85 -5.30 -8.51 11.65
N PHE A 86 -5.64 -9.28 10.62
CA PHE A 86 -6.99 -9.28 10.04
C PHE A 86 -8.06 -9.61 11.09
N THR A 87 -8.99 -8.68 11.32
CA THR A 87 -10.34 -8.99 11.83
C THR A 87 -11.37 -8.45 10.83
N GLN A 88 -12.51 -9.13 10.68
CA GLN A 88 -13.59 -8.72 9.76
C GLN A 88 -14.19 -7.33 10.08
N HIS A 89 -13.87 -6.75 11.24
CA HIS A 89 -14.28 -5.40 11.62
C HIS A 89 -13.29 -4.28 11.19
N GLY A 90 -12.09 -4.60 10.73
CA GLY A 90 -11.04 -3.63 10.35
C GLY A 90 -11.08 -3.14 8.89
N ALA A 91 -12.07 -3.56 8.09
CA ALA A 91 -12.16 -3.20 6.68
C ALA A 91 -12.32 -1.69 6.46
N GLU A 92 -13.13 -0.99 7.26
CA GLU A 92 -13.32 0.46 7.14
C GLU A 92 -12.07 1.28 7.51
N GLU A 93 -11.25 0.78 8.44
CA GLU A 93 -9.95 1.40 8.74
C GLU A 93 -8.97 1.16 7.59
N THR A 94 -8.90 -0.07 7.09
CA THR A 94 -8.09 -0.43 5.90
C THR A 94 -8.41 0.46 4.69
N PHE A 95 -9.69 0.80 4.47
CA PHE A 95 -10.09 1.72 3.39
C PHE A 95 -9.64 3.16 3.62
N ARG A 96 -9.69 3.66 4.86
CA ARG A 96 -9.18 4.99 5.20
C ARG A 96 -7.67 5.08 4.95
N ASP A 97 -6.90 4.02 5.18
CA ASP A 97 -5.44 4.12 5.04
C ASP A 97 -4.98 4.17 3.58
N LEU A 98 -5.73 3.54 2.66
CA LEU A 98 -5.54 3.72 1.21
C LEU A 98 -5.76 5.17 0.79
N GLU A 99 -6.76 5.85 1.35
CA GLU A 99 -7.03 7.27 1.06
C GLU A 99 -5.88 8.17 1.53
N TYR A 100 -5.17 7.78 2.59
CA TYR A 100 -4.01 8.54 3.08
C TYR A 100 -2.72 8.25 2.33
N GLY A 101 -2.70 7.32 1.36
CA GLY A 101 -1.55 7.04 0.51
C GLY A 101 -0.74 5.79 0.87
N ALA A 102 -1.33 4.86 1.65
CA ALA A 102 -0.80 3.52 1.77
C ALA A 102 -0.82 2.81 0.39
N VAL A 103 0.26 2.13 0.06
CA VAL A 103 0.41 1.47 -1.25
C VAL A 103 -0.24 0.10 -1.24
N ASP A 104 -0.21 -0.62 -0.11
CA ASP A 104 -0.72 -1.99 -0.04
C ASP A 104 -0.89 -2.46 1.42
N PHE A 105 -1.60 -3.57 1.60
CA PHE A 105 -1.84 -4.22 2.89
C PHE A 105 -1.36 -5.66 2.93
N ILE A 106 -0.79 -6.08 4.06
CA ILE A 106 -0.34 -7.45 4.26
C ILE A 106 -0.80 -7.94 5.65
N PRO A 107 -1.41 -9.14 5.74
CA PRO A 107 -1.66 -9.75 7.04
C PRO A 107 -0.35 -9.99 7.81
N LYS A 108 -0.31 -9.63 9.08
CA LYS A 108 0.82 -9.99 9.96
C LYS A 108 0.91 -11.52 10.11
N PRO A 109 2.13 -12.10 10.17
CA PRO A 109 2.30 -13.49 10.54
C PRO A 109 1.87 -13.69 12.00
N SER A 110 0.71 -14.32 12.20
CA SER A 110 0.16 -14.62 13.52
C SER A 110 -0.24 -16.09 13.58
N SER A 111 -0.17 -16.68 14.78
CA SER A 111 -0.60 -18.07 15.02
C SER A 111 -2.10 -18.31 14.79
N MET A 112 -2.89 -17.24 14.61
CA MET A 112 -4.33 -17.31 14.35
C MET A 112 -4.69 -17.41 12.87
N LEU A 113 -3.75 -17.13 11.97
CA LEU A 113 -3.97 -17.26 10.53
C LEU A 113 -3.48 -18.64 10.08
N SER A 114 -4.31 -19.37 9.32
CA SER A 114 -3.97 -20.68 8.73
C SER A 114 -2.96 -20.58 7.57
N ILE A 115 -2.11 -19.56 7.58
CA ILE A 115 -1.13 -19.25 6.53
C ILE A 115 0.25 -19.49 7.12
N SER A 116 1.09 -20.22 6.40
CA SER A 116 2.45 -20.50 6.84
C SER A 116 3.32 -19.24 6.85
N VAL A 117 4.27 -19.15 7.77
CA VAL A 117 5.28 -18.07 7.82
C VAL A 117 6.01 -17.93 6.48
N SER A 118 6.22 -19.04 5.76
CA SER A 118 6.81 -19.07 4.42
C SER A 118 5.98 -18.37 3.36
N GLU A 119 4.66 -18.55 3.35
CA GLU A 119 3.75 -17.92 2.38
C GLU A 119 3.65 -16.41 2.61
N ILE A 120 3.49 -15.99 3.88
CA ILE A 120 3.51 -14.58 4.26
C ILE A 120 4.87 -13.96 3.89
N GLY A 121 5.96 -14.72 4.08
CA GLY A 121 7.28 -14.27 3.72
C GLY A 121 7.46 -14.00 2.24
N GLU A 122 6.99 -14.90 1.37
CA GLU A 122 7.06 -14.68 -0.09
C GLU A 122 6.14 -13.55 -0.54
N LEU A 123 4.94 -13.47 0.04
CA LEU A 123 4.01 -12.36 -0.23
C LEU A 123 4.64 -11.01 0.11
N LEU A 124 5.25 -10.90 1.29
CA LEU A 124 5.90 -9.68 1.75
C LEU A 124 7.06 -9.27 0.86
N ARG A 125 7.98 -10.20 0.55
CA ARG A 125 9.09 -9.92 -0.37
C ARG A 125 8.61 -9.51 -1.76
N SER A 126 7.61 -10.22 -2.28
CA SER A 126 7.03 -9.92 -3.59
C SER A 126 6.42 -8.51 -3.63
N LYS A 127 5.67 -8.12 -2.60
CA LYS A 127 5.10 -6.77 -2.49
C LYS A 127 6.19 -5.71 -2.36
N VAL A 128 7.20 -5.89 -1.52
CA VAL A 128 8.34 -4.95 -1.41
C VAL A 128 9.03 -4.76 -2.77
N ARG A 129 9.32 -5.83 -3.50
CA ARG A 129 9.92 -5.75 -4.85
C ARG A 129 9.00 -5.04 -5.85
N SER A 130 7.70 -5.35 -5.80
CA SER A 130 6.68 -4.74 -6.68
C SER A 130 6.58 -3.24 -6.44
N VAL A 131 6.46 -2.83 -5.16
CA VAL A 131 6.45 -1.44 -4.72
C VAL A 131 7.73 -0.74 -5.17
N TYR A 132 8.91 -1.29 -4.87
CA TYR A 132 10.17 -0.67 -5.30
C TYR A 132 10.26 -0.45 -6.81
N ARG A 133 9.89 -1.45 -7.62
CA ARG A 133 9.92 -1.35 -9.09
C ARG A 133 8.92 -0.33 -9.66
N SER A 134 7.77 -0.19 -9.03
CA SER A 134 6.73 0.76 -9.44
C SER A 134 7.05 2.20 -9.00
N HIS A 135 7.83 2.40 -7.94
CA HIS A 135 8.24 3.71 -7.43
C HIS A 135 9.55 4.25 -8.01
N GLY A 136 10.30 3.44 -8.77
CA GLY A 136 11.47 3.88 -9.54
C GLY A 136 11.15 4.89 -10.68
N GLY A 137 9.91 5.36 -10.78
CA GLY A 137 9.44 6.39 -11.72
C GLY A 137 8.15 7.06 -11.26
N GLU A 138 8.28 8.12 -10.45
CA GLU A 138 7.36 9.26 -10.26
C GLU A 138 5.87 9.11 -9.87
N ALA A 139 5.22 7.94 -9.83
CA ALA A 139 3.75 7.94 -9.84
C ALA A 139 3.05 7.03 -8.81
N LEU A 140 3.14 7.32 -7.50
CA LEU A 140 2.18 6.74 -6.52
C LEU A 140 1.81 7.62 -5.33
N PHE A 141 2.54 8.70 -5.04
CA PHE A 141 2.01 9.73 -4.15
C PHE A 141 1.09 10.63 -4.97
N PRO A 142 -0.19 10.81 -4.59
CA PRO A 142 -0.95 11.96 -5.03
C PRO A 142 -0.33 13.18 -4.34
N ALA A 143 0.82 13.64 -4.84
CA ALA A 143 1.44 14.89 -4.45
C ALA A 143 0.50 16.00 -4.90
N GLY A 144 -0.45 16.38 -4.04
CA GLY A 144 -1.08 17.70 -4.02
C GLY A 144 -1.70 18.22 -5.32
N LYS A 145 -1.97 17.37 -6.33
CA LYS A 145 -2.55 17.79 -7.61
C LYS A 145 -3.85 17.04 -7.86
N HIS A 146 -4.86 17.44 -7.08
CA HIS A 146 -6.28 17.27 -7.36
C HIS A 146 -6.72 17.91 -8.72
N GLY A 147 -5.93 17.89 -9.79
CA GLY A 147 -6.33 18.60 -11.00
C GLY A 147 -5.57 18.42 -12.31
N ALA A 148 -4.50 17.60 -12.41
CA ALA A 148 -3.63 17.69 -13.60
C ALA A 148 -3.53 16.44 -14.49
N VAL A 149 -4.15 15.30 -14.14
CA VAL A 149 -4.27 14.14 -15.06
C VAL A 149 -5.73 13.71 -15.22
N LEU A 150 -6.66 14.68 -15.20
CA LEU A 150 -7.89 14.53 -15.98
C LEU A 150 -7.50 14.76 -17.44
N HIS A 151 -6.84 13.78 -18.04
CA HIS A 151 -6.54 13.80 -19.46
C HIS A 151 -7.87 13.68 -20.20
N LYS A 152 -8.55 14.81 -20.41
CA LYS A 152 -9.80 15.01 -21.18
C LYS A 152 -10.45 13.68 -21.57
N ILE A 153 -11.02 12.96 -20.59
CA ILE A 153 -12.11 12.06 -20.91
C ILE A 153 -13.15 13.04 -21.42
N ARG A 154 -13.25 13.19 -22.76
CA ARG A 154 -14.39 13.87 -23.37
C ARG A 154 -15.58 13.32 -22.61
N GLU A 155 -16.29 14.17 -21.87
CA GLU A 155 -17.49 13.78 -21.16
C GLU A 155 -18.46 13.21 -22.19
N ARG A 156 -18.37 11.90 -22.41
CA ARG A 156 -19.42 11.16 -23.08
C ARG A 156 -20.48 11.08 -22.02
N VAL A 157 -21.42 12.01 -22.10
CA VAL A 157 -22.66 11.97 -21.34
C VAL A 157 -23.40 10.75 -21.85
N PHE A 158 -23.27 9.65 -21.12
CA PHE A 158 -24.10 8.47 -21.33
C PHE A 158 -25.50 8.78 -20.82
N LYS A 159 -26.53 8.43 -21.58
CA LYS A 159 -27.91 8.64 -21.16
C LYS A 159 -28.35 7.46 -20.29
N ALA A 160 -29.28 7.72 -19.37
CA ALA A 160 -29.95 6.65 -18.64
C ALA A 160 -30.60 5.69 -19.64
N GLY A 161 -30.16 4.43 -19.65
CA GLY A 161 -30.61 3.38 -20.58
C GLY A 161 -29.61 2.98 -21.68
N ASP A 162 -28.45 3.63 -21.78
CA ASP A 162 -27.37 3.14 -22.65
C ASP A 162 -26.79 1.83 -22.06
N VAL A 163 -27.14 0.69 -22.64
CA VAL A 163 -26.63 -0.63 -22.23
C VAL A 163 -25.76 -1.21 -23.34
N SER A 164 -24.51 -1.53 -23.00
CA SER A 164 -23.53 -2.17 -23.87
C SER A 164 -23.51 -3.67 -23.63
N SER A 165 -23.34 -4.48 -24.69
CA SER A 165 -23.07 -5.93 -24.58
C SER A 165 -21.60 -6.25 -24.26
N ARG A 166 -20.76 -5.22 -24.10
CA ARG A 166 -19.34 -5.38 -23.76
C ARG A 166 -19.14 -5.41 -22.25
N ILE A 167 -18.12 -6.15 -21.83
CA ILE A 167 -17.69 -6.26 -20.43
C ILE A 167 -16.29 -5.63 -20.31
N VAL A 168 -16.08 -4.87 -19.24
CA VAL A 168 -14.76 -4.38 -18.84
C VAL A 168 -14.24 -5.28 -17.73
N GLY A 169 -13.15 -6.01 -17.98
CA GLY A 169 -12.42 -6.75 -16.96
C GLY A 169 -11.30 -5.91 -16.37
N ILE A 170 -11.22 -5.82 -15.05
CA ILE A 170 -10.17 -5.11 -14.30
C ILE A 170 -9.48 -6.12 -13.40
N GLY A 171 -8.16 -6.26 -13.56
CA GLY A 171 -7.30 -7.07 -12.69
C GLY A 171 -6.35 -6.17 -11.91
N THR A 172 -6.33 -6.29 -10.59
CA THR A 172 -5.54 -5.43 -9.70
C THR A 172 -4.87 -6.23 -8.58
N SER A 173 -3.73 -5.73 -8.10
CA SER A 173 -2.93 -6.36 -7.04
C SER A 173 -2.33 -5.26 -6.13
N THR A 174 -1.02 -5.13 -6.00
CA THR A 174 -0.35 -4.04 -5.25
C THR A 174 -0.73 -2.66 -5.78
N GLY A 175 -1.12 -1.73 -4.89
CA GLY A 175 -1.67 -0.43 -5.26
C GLY A 175 -3.10 -0.48 -5.84
N GLY A 176 -3.63 -1.69 -6.05
CA GLY A 176 -4.93 -1.95 -6.66
C GLY A 176 -6.09 -1.26 -5.96
N PRO A 177 -6.22 -1.36 -4.63
CA PRO A 177 -7.35 -0.75 -3.93
C PRO A 177 -7.43 0.77 -4.11
N ALA A 178 -6.31 1.50 -3.98
CA ALA A 178 -6.27 2.95 -4.21
C ALA A 178 -6.57 3.31 -5.68
N ALA A 179 -6.04 2.53 -6.63
CA ALA A 179 -6.30 2.71 -8.05
C ALA A 179 -7.79 2.46 -8.41
N LEU A 180 -8.43 1.47 -7.78
CA LEU A 180 -9.84 1.18 -7.97
C LEU A 180 -10.71 2.31 -7.43
N ILE A 181 -10.40 2.86 -6.25
CA ILE A 181 -11.11 4.03 -5.71
C ILE A 181 -11.04 5.18 -6.70
N GLN A 182 -9.84 5.55 -7.16
CA GLN A 182 -9.65 6.63 -8.13
C GLN A 182 -10.44 6.37 -9.43
N LEU A 183 -10.38 5.15 -9.95
CA LEU A 183 -11.10 4.77 -11.16
C LEU A 183 -12.62 4.93 -10.98
N PHE A 184 -13.20 4.29 -9.95
CA PHE A 184 -14.64 4.28 -9.74
C PHE A 184 -15.19 5.67 -9.39
N THR A 185 -14.45 6.50 -8.66
CA THR A 185 -14.83 7.89 -8.41
C THR A 185 -14.81 8.75 -9.68
N SER A 186 -13.98 8.39 -10.67
CA SER A 186 -13.91 9.09 -11.96
C SER A 186 -14.91 8.58 -13.00
N LEU A 187 -15.58 7.45 -12.75
CA LEU A 187 -16.49 6.86 -13.74
C LEU A 187 -17.80 7.65 -13.84
N PRO A 188 -18.34 7.83 -15.06
CA PRO A 188 -19.65 8.46 -15.25
C PRO A 188 -20.77 7.67 -14.56
N MET A 189 -21.74 8.38 -13.97
CA MET A 189 -22.92 7.78 -13.30
C MET A 189 -23.69 6.78 -14.18
N HIS A 190 -23.67 6.97 -15.51
CA HIS A 190 -24.38 6.14 -16.48
C HIS A 190 -23.41 5.30 -17.34
N PHE A 191 -22.29 4.86 -16.78
CA PHE A 191 -21.33 4.02 -17.51
C PHE A 191 -22.03 2.77 -18.10
N PRO A 192 -21.97 2.54 -19.43
CA PRO A 192 -22.93 1.66 -20.11
C PRO A 192 -22.53 0.18 -20.12
N SER A 193 -21.31 -0.17 -19.68
CA SER A 193 -20.78 -1.54 -19.74
C SER A 193 -20.65 -2.14 -18.34
N SER A 194 -20.92 -3.44 -18.20
CA SER A 194 -20.66 -4.16 -16.95
C SER A 194 -19.17 -4.21 -16.66
N ILE A 195 -18.80 -4.02 -15.38
CA ILE A 195 -17.42 -4.06 -14.92
C ILE A 195 -17.23 -5.30 -14.03
N LEU A 196 -16.27 -6.15 -14.37
CA LEU A 196 -15.83 -7.29 -13.57
C LEU A 196 -14.47 -6.94 -12.97
N VAL A 197 -14.34 -7.00 -11.64
CA VAL A 197 -13.10 -6.72 -10.93
C VAL A 197 -12.57 -8.00 -10.29
N VAL A 198 -11.27 -8.26 -10.49
CA VAL A 198 -10.51 -9.26 -9.77
C VAL A 198 -9.39 -8.53 -9.04
N GLN A 199 -9.52 -8.39 -7.73
CA GLN A 199 -8.50 -7.83 -6.84
C GLN A 199 -7.85 -8.98 -6.06
N HIS A 200 -6.52 -9.07 -6.13
CA HIS A 200 -5.71 -9.99 -5.33
C HIS A 200 -5.31 -9.39 -3.99
#